data_AF-A0A8H9KY49-F1
#
_entry.id   AF-A0A8H9KY49-F1
#
_cell.length_a   1.000
_cell.length_b   1.000
_cell.length_c   1.000
_cell.angle_alpha   90.00
_cell.angle_beta   90.00
_cell.angle_gamma   90.00
#
_symmetry.space_group_name_H-M   'P 1'
#
loop_
_entity.id
_entity.type
_entity.pdbx_description
1 polymer ?
#
loop_
_entity_poly.entity_id
_entity_poly.type
_entity_poly.pdbx_seq_one_letter_code
_entity_poly.pdbx_strand_id
1 'polypeptide(L)'
;MNVTKVSVVGSILNVELILDNSEKNAININFPPSTIYYIDDATAKKNSLLKDDAGQFMITPTKADGQKLWYLGSDKIVLISLKFAVPAPDSKTISLTLGDYGSFDALPITR
;
A
#
# COMPACT_ATOMS: atom_id res chain seq x y z
N MET A 1 -11.80 -3.11 3.65
CA MET A 1 -10.33 -2.94 3.72
C MET A 1 -10.06 -1.66 4.47
N ASN A 2 -9.14 -1.69 5.43
CA ASN A 2 -8.87 -0.54 6.30
C ASN A 2 -7.36 -0.28 6.34
N VAL A 3 -6.94 0.98 6.24
CA VAL A 3 -5.55 1.38 6.51
C VAL A 3 -5.34 1.34 8.01
N THR A 4 -4.39 0.53 8.47
CA THR A 4 -4.09 0.37 9.90
C THR A 4 -2.89 1.18 10.33
N LYS A 5 -2.00 1.53 9.39
CA LYS A 5 -0.77 2.25 9.70
C LYS A 5 -0.24 3.00 8.48
N VAL A 6 0.22 4.22 8.73
CA VAL A 6 1.05 5.01 7.81
C VAL A 6 2.21 5.56 8.63
N SER A 7 3.43 5.05 8.39
CA SER A 7 4.58 5.41 9.21
C SER A 7 5.88 5.50 8.42
N VAL A 8 6.70 6.48 8.75
CA VAL A 8 8.05 6.62 8.22
C VAL A 8 9.01 5.78 9.06
N VAL A 9 9.82 4.95 8.40
CA VAL A 9 10.94 4.24 9.02
C VAL A 9 12.16 4.43 8.13
N GLY A 10 13.16 5.17 8.62
CA GLY A 10 14.29 5.60 7.80
C GLY A 10 13.82 6.43 6.61
N SER A 11 14.17 6.00 5.39
CA SER A 11 13.81 6.68 4.14
C SER A 11 12.56 6.09 3.45
N ILE A 12 11.81 5.24 4.13
CA ILE A 12 10.65 4.54 3.57
C ILE A 12 9.37 4.95 4.31
N LEU A 13 8.35 5.31 3.54
CA LEU A 13 6.97 5.38 4.02
C LEU A 13 6.35 3.98 3.92
N ASN A 14 5.98 3.41 5.06
CA ASN A 14 5.30 2.13 5.17
C ASN A 14 3.80 2.37 5.35
N VAL A 15 2.99 1.73 4.52
CA VAL A 15 1.53 1.72 4.63
C VAL A 15 1.08 0.28 4.83
N GLU A 16 0.31 0.03 5.87
CA GLU A 16 -0.29 -1.28 6.15
C GLU A 16 -1.81 -1.19 6.03
N LEU A 17 -2.39 -2.19 5.38
CA LEU A 17 -3.84 -2.35 5.26
C LEU A 17 -4.25 -3.73 5.71
N ILE A 18 -5.43 -3.81 6.30
CA ILE A 18 -6.08 -5.09 6.59
C ILE A 18 -7.29 -5.24 5.68
N LEU A 19 -7.33 -6.37 4.97
CA LEU A 19 -8.56 -6.91 4.41
C LEU A 19 -9.17 -7.87 5.43
N ASP A 20 -10.34 -7.50 5.94
CA ASP A 20 -11.14 -8.37 6.80
C ASP A 20 -11.98 -9.30 5.91
N ASN A 21 -11.80 -10.60 6.11
CA ASN A 21 -12.56 -11.67 5.49
C ASN A 21 -13.10 -12.59 6.59
N SER A 22 -13.85 -12.00 7.52
CA SER A 22 -14.44 -12.70 8.67
C SER A 22 -15.28 -13.92 8.30
N GLU A 23 -15.87 -13.93 7.10
CA GLU A 23 -16.64 -15.05 6.55
C GLU A 23 -15.78 -16.19 5.98
N LYS A 24 -14.46 -16.00 5.87
CA LYS A 24 -13.51 -16.95 5.26
C LYS A 24 -13.89 -17.35 3.83
N ASN A 25 -14.44 -16.41 3.07
CA ASN A 25 -14.71 -16.60 1.66
C ASN A 25 -13.37 -16.70 0.90
N ALA A 26 -13.38 -17.40 -0.24
CA ALA A 26 -12.22 -17.39 -1.13
C ALA A 26 -12.01 -15.97 -1.67
N ILE A 27 -10.86 -15.36 -1.35
CA ILE A 27 -10.46 -14.06 -1.88
C ILE A 27 -9.49 -14.28 -3.02
N ASN A 28 -9.73 -13.62 -4.14
CA ASN A 28 -8.76 -13.47 -5.22
C ASN A 28 -8.44 -11.98 -5.39
N ILE A 29 -7.29 -11.57 -4.88
CA ILE A 29 -6.77 -10.21 -5.10
C ILE A 29 -5.77 -10.30 -6.25
N ASN A 30 -5.95 -9.50 -7.29
CA ASN A 30 -5.02 -9.46 -8.41
C ASN A 30 -5.09 -8.08 -9.08
N PHE A 31 -4.22 -7.16 -8.69
CA PHE A 31 -4.17 -5.85 -9.33
C PHE A 31 -2.76 -5.30 -9.58
N PRO A 32 -2.61 -4.45 -10.62
CA PRO A 32 -1.30 -3.95 -11.04
C PRO A 32 -0.73 -2.97 -10.00
N PRO A 33 0.50 -3.16 -9.50
CA PRO A 33 1.09 -2.24 -8.53
C PRO A 33 1.29 -0.84 -9.11
N SER A 34 1.39 -0.71 -10.43
CA SER A 34 1.51 0.58 -11.13
C SER A 34 0.30 1.51 -10.94
N THR A 35 -0.86 0.99 -10.53
CA THR A 35 -2.05 1.80 -10.22
C THR A 35 -2.10 2.25 -8.76
N ILE A 36 -1.17 1.77 -7.92
CA ILE A 36 -1.08 2.11 -6.50
C ILE A 36 -0.11 3.28 -6.33
N TYR A 37 -0.58 4.35 -5.70
CA TYR A 37 0.21 5.54 -5.42
C TYR A 37 -0.35 6.29 -4.22
N TYR A 38 0.45 7.19 -3.66
CA TYR A 38 -0.08 8.22 -2.77
C TYR A 38 0.18 9.62 -3.34
N ILE A 39 -0.66 10.57 -2.95
CA ILE A 39 -0.44 12.00 -3.10
C ILE A 39 0.02 12.53 -1.74
N ASP A 40 1.14 13.25 -1.73
CA ASP A 40 1.54 14.04 -0.57
C ASP A 40 0.63 15.27 -0.49
N ASP A 41 -0.21 15.36 0.54
CA ASP A 41 -1.23 16.40 0.61
C ASP A 41 -0.64 17.80 0.77
N ALA A 42 0.60 17.93 1.27
CA ALA A 42 1.28 19.22 1.41
C ALA A 42 1.82 19.75 0.08
N THR A 43 2.26 18.85 -0.81
CA THR A 43 2.97 19.21 -2.05
C THR A 43 2.18 18.89 -3.32
N ALA A 44 1.03 18.21 -3.19
CA ALA A 44 0.26 17.62 -4.28
C ALA A 44 1.08 16.66 -5.18
N LYS A 45 2.23 16.18 -4.70
CA LYS A 45 3.12 15.33 -5.48
C LYS A 45 2.63 13.88 -5.45
N LYS A 46 2.53 13.28 -6.64
CA LYS A 46 2.28 11.84 -6.80
C LYS A 46 3.55 11.03 -6.57
N ASN A 47 3.43 9.98 -5.75
CA ASN A 47 4.51 9.07 -5.40
C ASN A 47 4.07 7.62 -5.63
N SER A 48 4.83 6.91 -6.46
CA SER A 48 4.62 5.50 -6.76
C SER A 48 5.30 4.60 -5.74
N LEU A 49 4.90 3.32 -5.72
CA LEU A 49 5.56 2.28 -4.96
C LEU A 49 7.06 2.21 -5.28
N LEU A 50 7.86 1.91 -4.25
CA LEU A 50 9.27 1.59 -4.42
C LEU A 50 9.42 0.26 -5.16
N LYS A 51 10.60 0.11 -5.76
CA LYS A 51 11.08 -1.16 -6.31
C LYS A 51 12.33 -1.59 -5.56
N ASP A 52 12.53 -2.90 -5.45
CA ASP A 52 13.77 -3.48 -4.97
C ASP A 52 14.86 -3.48 -6.06
N ASP A 53 16.04 -4.00 -5.71
CA ASP A 53 17.20 -4.07 -6.61
C ASP A 53 16.96 -4.98 -7.83
N ALA A 54 15.98 -5.89 -7.76
CA ALA A 54 15.55 -6.73 -8.88
C ALA A 54 14.46 -6.05 -9.74
N GLY A 55 14.06 -4.82 -9.40
CA GLY A 55 13.02 -4.06 -10.09
C GLY A 55 11.59 -4.48 -9.76
N GLN A 56 11.40 -5.33 -8.74
CA GLN A 56 10.07 -5.77 -8.28
C GLN A 56 9.48 -4.74 -7.34
N PHE A 57 8.15 -4.56 -7.40
CA PHE A 57 7.49 -3.61 -6.51
C PHE A 57 7.54 -4.08 -5.06
N MET A 58 7.88 -3.18 -4.14
CA MET A 58 7.95 -3.46 -2.70
C MET A 58 6.56 -3.45 -2.08
N ILE A 59 5.82 -4.52 -2.35
CA ILE A 59 4.47 -4.78 -1.85
C ILE A 59 4.35 -6.21 -1.33
N THR A 60 3.35 -6.49 -0.51
CA THR A 60 3.06 -7.84 -0.01
C THR A 60 1.58 -7.94 0.31
N PRO A 61 0.89 -9.08 0.05
CA PRO A 61 1.41 -10.29 -0.59
C PRO A 61 1.56 -10.13 -2.11
N THR A 62 2.53 -10.83 -2.68
CA THR A 62 2.80 -10.83 -4.13
C THR A 62 2.76 -12.24 -4.70
N LYS A 63 2.52 -12.34 -6.00
CA LYS A 63 2.70 -13.60 -6.73
C LYS A 63 4.19 -13.88 -6.90
N ALA A 64 4.57 -15.13 -7.17
CA ALA A 64 5.96 -15.55 -7.40
C ALA A 64 6.71 -14.76 -8.50
N ASP A 65 6.01 -14.08 -9.41
CA ASP A 65 6.61 -13.21 -10.42
C ASP A 65 6.94 -11.79 -9.89
N GLY A 66 6.60 -11.47 -8.64
CA GLY A 66 6.85 -10.19 -7.97
C GLY A 66 6.12 -8.99 -8.57
N GLN A 67 5.25 -9.22 -9.56
CA GLN A 67 4.73 -8.16 -10.41
C GLN A 67 3.34 -7.69 -10.03
N LYS A 68 2.63 -8.41 -9.16
CA LYS A 68 1.25 -8.10 -8.78
C LYS A 68 1.04 -8.31 -7.30
N LEU A 69 0.22 -7.44 -6.71
CA LEU A 69 -0.39 -7.76 -5.42
C LEU A 69 -1.29 -8.95 -5.65
N TRP A 70 -1.01 -10.05 -4.96
CA TRP A 70 -1.73 -11.30 -5.18
C TRP A 70 -1.96 -12.05 -3.89
N TYR A 71 -3.19 -12.49 -3.71
CA TYR A 71 -3.58 -13.35 -2.61
C TYR A 71 -4.70 -14.29 -3.09
N LEU A 72 -4.52 -15.59 -2.85
CA LEU A 72 -5.53 -16.62 -3.04
C LEU A 72 -5.63 -17.46 -1.77
N GLY A 73 -6.74 -17.33 -1.06
CA GLY A 73 -6.97 -18.04 0.20
C GLY A 73 -8.25 -17.63 0.89
N SER A 74 -8.46 -18.15 2.09
CA SER A 74 -9.63 -17.91 2.93
C SER A 74 -9.23 -17.43 4.34
N ASP A 75 -8.04 -16.84 4.47
CA ASP A 75 -7.60 -16.29 5.74
C ASP A 75 -8.59 -15.23 6.22
N LYS A 76 -8.80 -15.21 7.53
CA LYS A 76 -9.71 -14.25 8.18
C LYS A 76 -9.22 -12.81 8.01
N ILE A 77 -7.90 -12.63 8.02
CA ILE A 77 -7.23 -11.34 7.96
C ILE A 77 -6.10 -11.48 6.95
N VAL A 78 -6.07 -10.59 5.97
CA VAL A 78 -4.94 -10.46 5.05
C VAL A 78 -4.27 -9.11 5.30
N LEU A 79 -3.00 -9.14 5.68
CA LEU A 79 -2.17 -7.94 5.83
C LEU A 79 -1.55 -7.59 4.48
N ILE A 80 -1.84 -6.38 4.00
CA ILE A 80 -1.23 -5.80 2.82
C ILE A 80 -0.20 -4.77 3.28
N SER A 81 1.03 -4.89 2.79
CA SER A 81 2.10 -3.93 3.04
C SER A 81 2.50 -3.25 1.74
N LEU A 82 2.60 -1.93 1.77
CA LEU A 82 3.00 -1.09 0.65
C LEU A 82 4.15 -0.20 1.10
N LYS A 83 5.22 -0.12 0.29
CA LYS A 83 6.38 0.71 0.59
C LYS A 83 6.57 1.77 -0.48
N PHE A 84 6.73 3.01 -0.02
CA PHE A 84 6.94 4.18 -0.88
C PHE A 84 8.15 4.99 -0.42
N ALA A 85 8.62 5.89 -1.28
CA ALA A 85 9.57 6.90 -0.87
C ALA A 85 8.97 7.78 0.25
N VAL A 86 9.79 8.12 1.24
CA VAL A 86 9.40 9.04 2.32
C VAL A 86 8.93 10.38 1.74
N PRO A 87 7.78 10.93 2.20
CA PRO A 87 7.31 12.25 1.78
C PRO A 87 8.17 13.35 2.42
N ALA A 88 7.96 14.60 1.99
CA ALA A 88 8.72 15.75 2.53
C ALA A 88 8.64 15.79 4.07
N PRO A 89 9.71 16.22 4.77
CA PRO A 89 9.75 16.15 6.24
C PRO A 89 8.58 16.86 6.95
N ASP A 90 8.05 17.91 6.34
CA ASP A 90 6.92 18.72 6.79
C ASP A 90 5.53 18.15 6.42
N SER A 91 5.47 17.15 5.55
CA SER A 91 4.23 16.45 5.21
C SER A 91 3.66 15.72 6.42
N LYS A 92 2.39 16.00 6.73
CA LYS A 92 1.65 15.44 7.85
C LYS A 92 0.68 14.33 7.45
N THR A 93 0.18 14.38 6.22
CA THR A 93 -0.81 13.44 5.71
C THR A 93 -0.51 13.03 4.27
N ILE A 94 -1.08 11.90 3.86
CA ILE A 94 -1.11 11.44 2.47
C ILE A 94 -2.54 11.06 2.07
N SER A 95 -2.81 11.12 0.76
CA SER A 95 -3.99 10.49 0.17
C SER A 95 -3.57 9.27 -0.66
N LEU A 96 -3.98 8.08 -0.24
CA LEU A 96 -3.62 6.80 -0.86
C LEU A 96 -4.67 6.39 -1.90
N THR A 97 -4.23 5.94 -3.07
CA THR A 97 -5.08 5.34 -4.11
C THR A 97 -4.65 3.90 -4.38
N LEU A 98 -5.63 2.98 -4.41
CA LEU A 98 -5.43 1.55 -4.68
C LEU A 98 -6.03 1.14 -6.02
N GLY A 99 -5.79 1.94 -7.07
CA GLY A 99 -6.44 1.75 -8.37
C GLY A 99 -7.98 1.75 -8.25
N ASP A 100 -8.62 0.76 -8.87
CA ASP A 100 -10.09 0.65 -8.92
C ASP A 100 -10.74 0.22 -7.58
N TYR A 101 -9.93 -0.06 -6.54
CA TYR A 101 -10.41 -0.52 -5.23
C TYR A 101 -10.67 0.63 -4.24
N GLY A 102 -10.47 1.87 -4.69
CA GLY A 102 -10.80 3.07 -3.94
C GLY A 102 -9.58 3.84 -3.43
N SER A 103 -9.89 4.87 -2.66
CA SER A 103 -8.93 5.81 -2.08
C SER A 103 -9.19 6.05 -0.60
N PHE A 104 -8.15 6.51 0.09
CA PHE A 104 -8.19 6.92 1.49
C PHE A 104 -7.50 8.27 1.59
N ASP A 105 -8.25 9.29 2.01
CA ASP A 105 -7.76 10.66 2.00
C ASP A 105 -7.24 11.08 3.38
N ALA A 106 -6.28 12.01 3.39
CA ALA A 106 -5.75 12.66 4.60
C ALA A 106 -5.28 11.67 5.70
N LEU A 107 -4.66 10.55 5.31
CA LEU A 107 -4.11 9.57 6.24
C LEU A 107 -2.92 10.18 7.02
N PRO A 108 -2.95 10.20 8.35
CA PRO A 108 -1.89 10.80 9.16
C PRO A 108 -0.60 9.98 9.11
N ILE A 109 0.52 10.65 8.88
CA ILE A 109 1.86 10.05 8.90
C ILE A 109 2.37 10.03 10.34
N THR A 110 2.80 8.87 10.80
CA THR A 110 3.59 8.72 12.04
C THR A 110 5.08 8.73 11.70
N ARG A 111 5.90 9.49 12.43
CA ARG A 111 7.36 9.58 12.23
C ARG A 111 8.11 9.15 13.47
#